data_AF-A0A7Y4G0V4-F1
#
_entry.id   AF-A0A7Y4G0V4-F1
#
_cell.length_a   1.000
_cell.length_b   1.000
_cell.length_c   1.000
_cell.angle_alpha   90.00
_cell.angle_beta   90.00
_cell.angle_gamma   90.00
#
_symmetry.space_group_name_H-M   'P 1'
#
loop_
_entity.id
_entity.type
_entity.pdbx_description
1 polymer ?
#
loop_
_entity_poly.entity_id
_entity_poly.type
_entity_poly.pdbx_seq_one_letter_code
_entity_poly.pdbx_strand_id
1 'polypeptide(L)'
;MNKLVKHRLEVSKKQAKSKWLKPETYTYLLNPIWQTFLWFGALLWGALASLFATDILDFTLPRTWDAFLHGSVHLPSTIFFATAFLLFLLFSLSRWVTAAQDRVVLDSMLTMPPHDFWAYFGKNYVLVSQLVDKNTAEGLSAVGEDVSDKSEEEIQAHNVNLDGIREDMNEAVRQILDATINLVKKWDASNLRSNSVVYRANVMTVTYFGTDDGETPIESEKAEALNKLAMSYTIQPFGAHYSGFISLEDSTFTTTTETSQSTPDSRNPIAFPFTLKNNRLSSPVTSNLWGAPRAVVSGQPSYVSNVDEIPPKYLEEGGILDKKIHENLQKYYTDKSVAHSILSIPLHDGSNLETRYVLNIYRDQEGLLFDGSKVSDFTDIIRPYSTALGRLLQSIDLFDELRNQKTEPQNDEDDAV
;
A
#
# COMPACT_ATOMS: atom_id res chain seq x y z
N MET A 1 -2.51 0.51 -22.55
CA MET A 1 -3.83 0.73 -21.92
C MET A 1 -4.91 0.85 -22.98
N ASN A 2 -5.87 -0.07 -23.01
CA ASN A 2 -7.05 0.08 -23.86
C ASN A 2 -7.73 1.41 -23.46
N LYS A 3 -8.05 2.31 -24.40
CA LYS A 3 -8.66 3.63 -24.11
C LYS A 3 -9.92 3.50 -23.24
N LEU A 4 -10.60 2.37 -23.34
CA LEU A 4 -11.74 1.97 -22.52
C LEU A 4 -11.42 1.86 -21.03
N VAL A 5 -10.27 1.31 -20.65
CA VAL A 5 -9.87 1.15 -19.23
C VAL A 5 -9.52 2.50 -18.62
N LYS A 6 -8.80 3.37 -19.35
CA LYS A 6 -8.44 4.73 -18.88
C LYS A 6 -9.67 5.58 -18.59
N HIS A 7 -10.58 5.66 -19.55
CA HIS A 7 -11.81 6.44 -19.39
C HIS A 7 -12.70 5.88 -18.26
N ARG A 8 -12.67 4.57 -18.00
CA ARG A 8 -13.50 3.95 -16.95
C ARG A 8 -12.97 4.23 -15.54
N LEU A 9 -11.64 4.21 -15.34
CA LEU A 9 -11.03 4.55 -14.05
C LEU A 9 -11.26 6.02 -13.67
N GLU A 10 -11.21 6.95 -14.64
CA GLU A 10 -11.50 8.37 -14.40
C GLU A 10 -12.96 8.64 -14.01
N VAL A 11 -13.91 7.86 -14.53
CA VAL A 11 -15.34 7.97 -14.17
C VAL A 11 -15.59 7.46 -12.75
N SER A 12 -14.92 6.37 -12.35
CA SER A 12 -15.00 5.82 -10.98
C SER A 12 -14.56 6.84 -9.92
N LYS A 13 -13.41 7.52 -10.13
CA LYS A 13 -12.90 8.56 -9.21
C LYS A 13 -13.85 9.75 -9.06
N LYS A 14 -14.60 10.12 -10.11
CA LYS A 14 -15.59 11.23 -10.04
C LYS A 14 -16.86 10.82 -9.31
N GLN A 15 -17.30 9.56 -9.40
CA GLN A 15 -18.49 9.07 -8.69
C GLN A 15 -18.28 8.95 -7.18
N ALA A 16 -17.06 8.65 -6.73
CA ALA A 16 -16.72 8.54 -5.31
C ALA A 16 -16.92 9.83 -4.48
N LYS A 17 -17.01 11.01 -5.11
CA LYS A 17 -17.16 12.30 -4.40
C LYS A 17 -18.60 12.65 -4.02
N SER A 18 -19.62 11.97 -4.56
CA SER A 18 -21.02 12.22 -4.22
C SER A 18 -21.46 11.38 -3.01
N LYS A 19 -21.52 12.00 -1.83
CA LYS A 19 -21.96 11.32 -0.59
C LYS A 19 -23.43 10.87 -0.61
N TRP A 20 -24.28 11.50 -1.42
CA TRP A 20 -25.74 11.31 -1.39
C TRP A 20 -26.28 10.24 -2.34
N LEU A 21 -25.50 9.78 -3.33
CA LEU A 21 -25.96 8.84 -4.35
C LEU A 21 -24.96 7.69 -4.50
N LYS A 22 -24.87 6.88 -3.44
CA LYS A 22 -24.12 5.62 -3.50
C LYS A 22 -25.05 4.49 -3.94
N PRO A 23 -24.77 3.78 -5.04
CA PRO A 23 -25.59 2.63 -5.47
C PRO A 23 -25.77 1.57 -4.37
N GLU A 24 -24.76 1.43 -3.49
CA GLU A 24 -24.73 0.53 -2.34
C GLU A 24 -25.93 0.71 -1.40
N THR A 25 -26.38 1.94 -1.16
CA THR A 25 -27.51 2.23 -0.25
C THR A 25 -28.86 1.81 -0.84
N TYR A 26 -28.92 1.58 -2.15
CA TYR A 26 -30.13 1.23 -2.88
C TYR A 26 -30.15 -0.22 -3.38
N THR A 27 -29.23 -1.06 -2.89
CA THR A 27 -29.15 -2.49 -3.20
C THR A 27 -30.46 -3.24 -2.93
N TYR A 28 -31.27 -2.79 -1.96
CA TYR A 28 -32.59 -3.36 -1.68
C TYR A 28 -33.55 -3.28 -2.88
N LEU A 29 -33.39 -2.29 -3.78
CA LEU A 29 -34.20 -2.18 -4.99
C LEU A 29 -33.98 -3.35 -5.94
N LEU A 30 -32.85 -4.04 -5.84
CA LEU A 30 -32.54 -5.22 -6.64
C LEU A 30 -33.09 -6.52 -6.06
N ASN A 31 -33.75 -6.47 -4.90
CA ASN A 31 -34.41 -7.64 -4.34
C ASN A 31 -35.49 -8.13 -5.32
N PRO A 32 -35.54 -9.45 -5.63
CA PRO A 32 -36.55 -10.02 -6.52
C PRO A 32 -37.99 -9.64 -6.16
N ILE A 33 -38.28 -9.49 -4.86
CA ILE A 33 -39.59 -9.07 -4.37
C ILE A 33 -39.91 -7.64 -4.82
N TRP A 34 -38.97 -6.71 -4.62
CA TRP A 34 -39.13 -5.31 -5.06
C TRP A 34 -39.26 -5.19 -6.58
N GLN A 35 -38.45 -5.94 -7.33
CA GLN A 35 -38.56 -6.00 -8.79
C GLN A 35 -39.93 -6.52 -9.23
N THR A 36 -40.44 -7.56 -8.56
CA THR A 36 -41.78 -8.10 -8.82
C THR A 36 -42.86 -7.04 -8.57
N PHE A 37 -42.77 -6.29 -7.47
CA PHE A 37 -43.69 -5.18 -7.20
C PHE A 37 -43.61 -4.06 -8.24
N LEU A 38 -42.41 -3.70 -8.69
CA LEU A 38 -42.23 -2.68 -9.74
C LEU A 38 -42.85 -3.11 -11.06
N TRP A 39 -42.59 -4.36 -11.49
CA TRP A 39 -43.17 -4.91 -12.72
C TRP A 39 -44.68 -5.09 -12.64
N PHE A 40 -45.18 -5.61 -11.52
CA PHE A 40 -46.62 -5.70 -11.28
C PHE A 40 -47.28 -4.32 -11.27
N GLY A 41 -46.64 -3.33 -10.63
CA GLY A 41 -47.08 -1.94 -10.63
C GLY A 41 -47.13 -1.34 -12.04
N ALA A 42 -46.12 -1.59 -12.87
CA ALA A 42 -46.10 -1.16 -14.27
C ALA A 42 -47.21 -1.80 -15.10
N LEU A 43 -47.45 -3.10 -14.93
CA LEU A 43 -48.54 -3.82 -15.61
C LEU A 43 -49.92 -3.29 -15.20
N LEU A 44 -50.13 -3.12 -13.89
CA LEU A 44 -51.37 -2.54 -13.35
C LEU A 44 -51.58 -1.12 -13.86
N TRP A 45 -50.51 -0.32 -13.89
CA TRP A 45 -50.56 1.05 -14.40
C TRP A 45 -50.92 1.09 -15.90
N GLY A 46 -50.36 0.18 -16.71
CA GLY A 46 -50.74 0.02 -18.11
C GLY A 46 -52.21 -0.41 -18.30
N ALA A 47 -52.72 -1.30 -17.44
CA ALA A 47 -54.12 -1.69 -17.44
C ALA A 47 -55.06 -0.52 -17.09
N LEU A 48 -54.70 0.28 -16.08
CA LEU A 48 -55.44 1.50 -15.70
C LEU A 48 -55.41 2.56 -16.80
N ALA A 49 -54.26 2.74 -17.46
CA ALA A 49 -54.13 3.62 -18.62
C ALA A 49 -55.13 3.23 -19.72
N SER A 50 -55.28 1.93 -19.97
CA SER A 50 -56.21 1.41 -20.96
C SER A 50 -57.68 1.59 -20.55
N LEU A 51 -58.01 1.38 -19.27
CA LEU A 51 -59.38 1.47 -18.78
C LEU A 51 -59.88 2.93 -18.76
N PHE A 52 -59.02 3.86 -18.36
CA PHE A 52 -59.36 5.28 -18.17
C PHE A 52 -58.82 6.17 -19.30
N ALA A 53 -58.52 5.60 -20.47
CA ALA A 53 -57.89 6.32 -21.57
C ALA A 53 -58.67 7.59 -21.98
N THR A 54 -60.01 7.50 -22.04
CA THR A 54 -60.88 8.63 -22.39
C THR A 54 -60.75 9.78 -21.40
N ASP A 55 -60.78 9.46 -20.10
CA ASP A 55 -60.74 10.45 -19.03
C ASP A 55 -59.33 11.07 -18.92
N ILE A 56 -58.29 10.27 -19.13
CA ILE A 56 -56.90 10.74 -19.12
C ILE A 56 -56.63 11.69 -20.29
N LEU A 57 -57.18 11.40 -21.48
CA LEU A 57 -56.97 12.13 -22.73
C LEU A 57 -57.79 13.42 -22.85
N ASP A 58 -58.84 13.61 -22.03
CA ASP A 58 -59.61 14.86 -22.00
C ASP A 58 -58.85 16.05 -21.36
N PHE A 59 -57.57 15.83 -21.04
CA PHE A 59 -56.68 16.87 -20.57
C PHE A 59 -56.35 17.88 -21.67
N THR A 60 -56.73 19.14 -21.47
CA THR A 60 -56.29 20.26 -22.30
C THR A 60 -55.15 21.00 -21.61
N LEU A 61 -54.00 21.12 -22.28
CA LEU A 61 -52.86 21.85 -21.76
C LEU A 61 -53.24 23.34 -21.62
N PRO A 62 -53.17 23.95 -20.41
CA PRO A 62 -53.50 25.36 -20.26
C PRO A 62 -52.56 26.21 -21.11
N ARG A 63 -53.13 27.03 -22.00
CA ARG A 63 -52.36 27.83 -22.98
C ARG A 63 -51.70 29.07 -22.38
N THR A 64 -52.03 29.44 -21.14
CA THR A 64 -51.49 30.62 -20.44
C THR A 64 -51.06 30.27 -19.01
N TRP A 65 -50.04 30.96 -18.51
CA TRP A 65 -49.54 30.80 -17.13
C TRP A 65 -50.62 31.11 -16.07
N ASP A 66 -51.49 32.09 -16.33
CA ASP A 66 -52.61 32.40 -15.43
C ASP A 66 -53.67 31.28 -15.39
N ALA A 67 -53.94 30.63 -16.53
CA ALA A 67 -54.85 29.48 -16.58
C ALA A 67 -54.23 28.22 -15.93
N PHE A 68 -52.90 28.13 -15.87
CA PHE A 68 -52.22 27.06 -15.14
C PHE A 68 -52.31 27.25 -13.62
N LEU A 69 -52.20 28.49 -13.13
CA LEU A 69 -52.26 28.80 -11.70
C LEU A 69 -53.69 28.84 -11.13
N HIS A 70 -54.68 29.21 -11.94
CA HIS A 70 -56.08 29.36 -11.52
C HIS A 70 -57.05 28.33 -12.12
N GLY A 71 -56.57 27.46 -13.01
CA GLY A 71 -57.37 26.41 -13.62
C GLY A 71 -57.67 25.27 -12.65
N SER A 72 -58.86 24.68 -12.76
CA SER A 72 -59.20 23.44 -12.06
C SER A 72 -58.28 22.31 -12.54
N VAL A 73 -57.42 21.80 -11.65
CA VAL A 73 -56.50 20.70 -11.95
C VAL A 73 -57.32 19.47 -12.36
N HIS A 74 -57.07 18.94 -13.56
CA HIS A 74 -57.69 17.69 -14.01
C HIS A 74 -57.09 16.50 -13.25
N LEU A 75 -57.69 16.21 -12.10
CA LEU A 75 -57.17 15.28 -11.10
C LEU A 75 -56.80 13.89 -11.67
N PRO A 76 -57.61 13.24 -12.54
CA PRO A 76 -57.26 11.93 -13.11
C PRO A 76 -55.95 11.94 -13.90
N SER A 77 -55.77 12.93 -14.78
CA SER A 77 -54.57 13.03 -15.61
C SER A 77 -53.35 13.40 -14.77
N THR A 78 -53.50 14.31 -13.79
CA THR A 78 -52.39 14.67 -12.88
C THR A 78 -51.92 13.48 -12.05
N ILE A 79 -52.83 12.70 -11.47
CA ILE A 79 -52.49 11.48 -10.73
C ILE A 79 -51.83 10.46 -11.65
N PHE A 80 -52.37 10.29 -12.86
CA PHE A 80 -51.82 9.37 -13.86
C PHE A 80 -50.37 9.73 -14.22
N PHE A 81 -50.10 10.97 -14.62
CA PHE A 81 -48.75 11.40 -14.98
C PHE A 81 -47.79 11.40 -13.78
N ALA A 82 -48.26 11.78 -12.58
CA ALA A 82 -47.43 11.75 -11.37
C ALA A 82 -47.00 10.32 -11.01
N THR A 83 -47.93 9.35 -11.09
CA THR A 83 -47.64 7.93 -10.84
C THR A 83 -46.77 7.32 -11.95
N ALA A 84 -46.98 7.70 -13.21
CA ALA A 84 -46.11 7.32 -14.33
C ALA A 84 -44.67 7.78 -14.09
N PHE A 85 -44.52 9.05 -13.71
CA PHE A 85 -43.23 9.66 -13.46
C PHE A 85 -42.53 8.98 -12.27
N LEU A 86 -43.27 8.68 -11.20
CA LEU A 86 -42.73 7.93 -10.06
C LEU A 86 -42.26 6.53 -10.47
N LEU A 87 -43.06 5.78 -11.23
CA LEU A 87 -42.65 4.46 -11.74
C LEU A 87 -41.41 4.57 -12.63
N PHE A 88 -41.38 5.53 -13.56
CA PHE A 88 -40.22 5.79 -14.40
C PHE A 88 -38.96 6.10 -13.60
N LEU A 89 -39.09 6.93 -12.55
CA LEU A 89 -37.98 7.22 -11.63
C LEU A 89 -37.51 5.96 -10.91
N LEU A 90 -38.42 5.12 -10.41
CA LEU A 90 -38.07 3.88 -9.72
C LEU A 90 -37.37 2.87 -10.64
N PHE A 91 -37.85 2.69 -11.88
CA PHE A 91 -37.17 1.86 -12.88
C PHE A 91 -35.82 2.43 -13.28
N SER A 92 -35.71 3.75 -13.46
CA SER A 92 -34.46 4.42 -13.78
C SER A 92 -33.44 4.27 -12.66
N LEU A 93 -33.88 4.42 -11.40
CA LEU A 93 -33.06 4.22 -10.21
C LEU A 93 -32.61 2.76 -10.10
N SER A 94 -33.54 1.80 -10.25
CA SER A 94 -33.20 0.37 -10.24
C SER A 94 -32.17 0.03 -11.32
N ARG A 95 -32.38 0.48 -12.57
CA ARG A 95 -31.46 0.22 -13.68
C ARG A 95 -30.09 0.87 -13.44
N TRP A 96 -30.06 2.06 -12.85
CA TRP A 96 -28.81 2.72 -12.46
C TRP A 96 -28.05 1.91 -11.39
N VAL A 97 -28.75 1.39 -10.37
CA VAL A 97 -28.15 0.54 -9.34
C VAL A 97 -27.63 -0.77 -9.94
N THR A 98 -28.39 -1.45 -10.82
CA THR A 98 -27.93 -2.66 -11.51
C THR A 98 -26.68 -2.39 -12.34
N ALA A 99 -26.69 -1.34 -13.16
CA ALA A 99 -25.54 -0.98 -13.99
C ALA A 99 -24.31 -0.60 -13.17
N ALA A 100 -24.49 -0.06 -11.96
CA ALA A 100 -23.39 0.19 -11.04
C ALA A 100 -22.83 -1.11 -10.43
N GLN A 101 -23.70 -2.05 -10.02
CA GLN A 101 -23.26 -3.35 -9.52
C GLN A 101 -22.54 -4.18 -10.59
N ASP A 102 -23.10 -4.26 -11.80
CA ASP A 102 -22.48 -4.98 -12.92
C ASP A 102 -21.09 -4.44 -13.22
N ARG A 103 -20.89 -3.12 -13.08
CA ARG A 103 -19.56 -2.51 -13.22
C ARG A 103 -18.61 -2.95 -12.12
N VAL A 104 -19.04 -2.98 -10.86
CA VAL A 104 -18.20 -3.45 -9.74
C VAL A 104 -17.83 -4.93 -9.91
N VAL A 105 -18.80 -5.77 -10.28
CA VAL A 105 -18.57 -7.20 -10.52
C VAL A 105 -17.61 -7.40 -11.69
N LEU A 106 -17.85 -6.71 -12.81
CA LEU A 106 -16.98 -6.79 -13.98
C LEU A 106 -15.57 -6.27 -13.68
N ASP A 107 -15.45 -5.16 -12.96
CA ASP A 107 -14.15 -4.61 -12.56
C ASP A 107 -13.42 -5.58 -11.64
N SER A 108 -14.13 -6.19 -10.68
CA SER A 108 -13.57 -7.25 -9.83
C SER A 108 -13.08 -8.43 -10.66
N MET A 109 -13.88 -8.94 -11.60
CA MET A 109 -13.47 -10.04 -12.49
C MET A 109 -12.26 -9.70 -13.35
N LEU A 110 -12.18 -8.46 -13.86
CA LEU A 110 -11.08 -8.01 -14.73
C LEU A 110 -9.79 -7.69 -13.95
N THR A 111 -9.90 -7.44 -12.65
CA THR A 111 -8.78 -7.08 -11.77
C THR A 111 -8.38 -8.21 -10.81
N MET A 112 -9.05 -9.35 -10.85
CA MET A 112 -8.68 -10.54 -10.09
C MET A 112 -7.29 -11.06 -10.49
N PRO A 113 -6.54 -11.69 -9.56
CA PRO A 113 -5.26 -12.30 -9.89
C PRO A 113 -5.44 -13.38 -10.96
N PRO A 114 -4.60 -13.40 -12.01
CA PRO A 114 -4.68 -14.43 -13.04
C PRO A 114 -4.26 -15.80 -12.51
N HIS A 115 -4.62 -16.88 -13.20
CA HIS A 115 -4.23 -18.25 -12.81
C HIS A 115 -2.72 -18.40 -12.58
N ASP A 116 -1.91 -17.79 -13.45
CA ASP A 116 -0.45 -17.84 -13.37
C ASP A 116 0.11 -17.18 -12.11
N PHE A 117 -0.62 -16.22 -11.52
CA PHE A 117 -0.28 -15.66 -10.22
C PHE A 117 -0.38 -16.73 -9.14
N TRP A 118 -1.49 -17.47 -9.08
CA TRP A 118 -1.71 -18.50 -8.05
C TRP A 118 -0.76 -19.69 -8.18
N ALA A 119 -0.50 -20.14 -9.41
CA ALA A 119 0.49 -21.18 -9.68
C ALA A 119 1.89 -20.76 -9.21
N TYR A 120 2.28 -19.51 -9.47
CA TYR A 120 3.55 -18.95 -9.01
C TYR A 120 3.58 -18.78 -7.49
N PHE A 121 2.50 -18.28 -6.89
CA PHE A 121 2.37 -18.10 -5.44
C PHE A 121 2.59 -19.41 -4.69
N GLY A 122 1.88 -20.47 -5.07
CA GLY A 122 1.98 -21.76 -4.39
C GLY A 122 3.37 -22.38 -4.52
N LYS A 123 3.96 -22.34 -5.72
CA LYS A 123 5.30 -22.88 -5.96
C LYS A 123 6.38 -22.16 -5.17
N ASN A 124 6.36 -20.82 -5.17
CA ASN A 124 7.43 -20.03 -4.54
C ASN A 124 7.24 -19.91 -3.04
N TYR A 125 6.03 -20.05 -2.50
CA TYR A 125 5.82 -19.93 -1.06
C TYR A 125 6.50 -21.06 -0.30
N VAL A 126 6.47 -22.29 -0.85
CA VAL A 126 7.19 -23.43 -0.27
C VAL A 126 8.70 -23.15 -0.23
N LEU A 127 9.25 -22.59 -1.32
CA LEU A 127 10.67 -22.22 -1.38
C LEU A 127 11.01 -21.13 -0.38
N VAL A 128 10.19 -20.08 -0.28
CA VAL A 128 10.37 -19.00 0.70
C VAL A 128 10.37 -19.55 2.12
N SER A 129 9.41 -20.41 2.48
CA SER A 129 9.37 -21.01 3.83
C SER A 129 10.64 -21.82 4.11
N GLN A 130 11.08 -22.65 3.16
CA GLN A 130 12.30 -23.46 3.30
C GLN A 130 13.55 -22.59 3.43
N LEU A 131 13.64 -21.49 2.70
CA LEU A 131 14.75 -20.55 2.80
C LEU A 131 14.82 -19.92 4.19
N VAL A 132 13.69 -19.46 4.73
CA VAL A 132 13.66 -18.88 6.08
C VAL A 132 14.05 -19.93 7.11
N ASP A 133 13.42 -21.10 7.10
CA ASP A 133 13.68 -22.13 8.11
C ASP A 133 15.14 -22.63 8.06
N LYS A 134 15.68 -22.85 6.85
CA LYS A 134 17.08 -23.27 6.66
C LYS A 134 18.05 -22.20 7.19
N ASN A 135 17.93 -20.97 6.71
CA ASN A 135 18.91 -19.92 7.00
C ASN A 135 18.84 -19.44 8.46
N THR A 136 17.64 -19.40 9.06
CA THR A 136 17.49 -19.11 10.49
C THR A 136 18.13 -20.20 11.35
N ALA A 137 17.88 -21.48 11.04
CA ALA A 137 18.44 -22.59 11.81
C ALA A 137 19.97 -22.67 11.69
N GLU A 138 20.48 -22.56 10.46
CA GLU A 138 21.92 -22.60 10.17
C GLU A 138 22.65 -21.41 10.79
N GLY A 139 22.12 -20.20 10.61
CA GLY A 139 22.70 -18.97 11.18
C GLY A 139 22.78 -18.98 12.70
N LEU A 140 21.66 -19.26 13.38
CA LEU A 140 21.63 -19.23 14.84
C LEU A 140 22.40 -20.39 15.47
N SER A 141 22.42 -21.57 14.84
CA SER A 141 23.25 -22.68 15.31
C SER A 141 24.75 -22.39 15.17
N ALA A 142 25.17 -21.76 14.06
CA ALA A 142 26.57 -21.44 13.82
C ALA A 142 27.07 -20.36 14.79
N VAL A 143 26.32 -19.27 14.97
CA VAL A 143 26.70 -18.21 15.91
C VAL A 143 26.63 -18.69 17.35
N GLY A 144 25.76 -19.65 17.68
CA GLY A 144 25.67 -20.26 19.00
C GLY A 144 26.84 -21.20 19.36
N GLU A 145 27.67 -21.60 18.40
CA GLU A 145 28.76 -22.55 18.62
C GLU A 145 29.80 -22.01 19.61
N ASP A 146 30.15 -22.78 20.63
CA ASP A 146 31.20 -22.41 21.58
C ASP A 146 32.57 -22.56 20.90
N VAL A 147 33.35 -21.48 20.92
CA VAL A 147 34.68 -21.39 20.29
C VAL A 147 35.79 -21.09 21.31
N SER A 148 35.46 -21.10 22.61
CA SER A 148 36.41 -20.76 23.69
C SER A 148 37.64 -21.68 23.76
N ASP A 149 37.47 -22.96 23.42
CA ASP A 149 38.55 -23.97 23.44
C ASP A 149 39.28 -24.10 22.08
N LYS A 150 38.93 -23.28 21.08
CA LYS A 150 39.50 -23.36 19.73
C LYS A 150 40.77 -22.53 19.57
N SER A 151 41.67 -22.98 18.69
CA SER A 151 42.87 -22.22 18.32
C SER A 151 42.52 -20.94 17.54
N GLU A 152 43.45 -19.98 17.48
CA GLU A 152 43.25 -18.73 16.71
C GLU A 152 42.95 -18.99 15.23
N GLU A 153 43.58 -20.00 14.62
CA GLU A 153 43.32 -20.39 13.22
C GLU A 153 41.89 -20.94 13.03
N GLU A 154 41.39 -21.70 14.00
CA GLU A 154 40.02 -22.25 13.98
C GLU A 154 38.97 -21.16 14.23
N ILE A 155 39.26 -20.17 15.10
CA ILE A 155 38.41 -19.00 15.31
C ILE A 155 38.33 -18.18 14.03
N GLN A 156 39.45 -17.95 13.35
CA GLN A 156 39.47 -17.24 12.07
C GLN A 156 38.67 -17.98 10.99
N ALA A 157 38.82 -19.30 10.90
CA ALA A 157 38.03 -20.12 9.97
C ALA A 157 36.53 -20.07 10.29
N HIS A 158 36.16 -20.09 11.58
CA HIS A 158 34.78 -19.96 12.02
C HIS A 158 34.19 -18.58 11.64
N ASN A 159 34.93 -17.49 11.83
CA ASN A 159 34.49 -16.14 11.44
C ASN A 159 34.24 -16.02 9.93
N VAL A 160 35.12 -16.61 9.10
CA VAL A 160 34.92 -16.66 7.64
C VAL A 160 33.66 -17.46 7.27
N ASN A 161 33.38 -18.55 7.99
CA ASN A 161 32.16 -19.31 7.81
C ASN A 161 30.91 -18.50 8.19
N LEU A 162 30.96 -17.75 9.29
CA LEU A 162 29.88 -16.84 9.69
C LEU A 162 29.60 -15.77 8.63
N ASP A 163 30.64 -15.20 8.01
CA ASP A 163 30.48 -14.26 6.89
C ASP A 163 29.76 -14.91 5.70
N GLY A 164 30.11 -16.15 5.36
CA GLY A 164 29.43 -16.92 4.32
C GLY A 164 27.94 -17.14 4.62
N ILE A 165 27.63 -17.57 5.85
CA ILE A 165 26.24 -17.79 6.29
C ILE A 165 25.46 -16.47 6.27
N ARG A 166 26.07 -15.37 6.70
CA ARG A 166 25.44 -14.05 6.70
C ARG A 166 25.08 -13.59 5.28
N GLU A 167 25.91 -13.92 4.30
CA GLU A 167 25.63 -13.63 2.89
C GLU A 167 24.56 -14.57 2.31
N ASP A 168 24.51 -15.83 2.70
CA ASP A 168 23.42 -16.75 2.34
C ASP A 168 22.06 -16.24 2.87
N MET A 169 22.04 -15.68 4.09
CA MET A 169 20.85 -15.01 4.64
C MET A 169 20.46 -13.77 3.82
N ASN A 170 21.44 -12.96 3.41
CA ASN A 170 21.21 -11.81 2.52
C ASN A 170 20.61 -12.25 1.18
N GLU A 171 21.16 -13.32 0.61
CA GLU A 171 20.67 -13.87 -0.64
C GLU A 171 19.23 -14.37 -0.51
N ALA A 172 18.91 -15.07 0.57
CA ALA A 172 17.56 -15.52 0.87
C ALA A 172 16.57 -14.34 0.95
N VAL A 173 16.94 -13.21 1.58
CA VAL A 173 16.12 -12.00 1.55
C VAL A 173 15.85 -11.56 0.11
N ARG A 174 16.88 -11.47 -0.73
CA ARG A 174 16.74 -11.04 -2.13
C ARG A 174 15.89 -12.00 -2.96
N GLN A 175 15.96 -13.31 -2.70
CA GLN A 175 15.09 -14.30 -3.35
C GLN A 175 13.62 -14.11 -2.97
N ILE A 176 13.32 -13.79 -1.70
CA ILE A 176 11.94 -13.48 -1.26
C ILE A 176 11.43 -12.18 -1.90
N LEU A 177 12.29 -11.16 -1.99
CA LEU A 177 11.95 -9.92 -2.68
C LEU A 177 11.68 -10.15 -4.18
N ASP A 178 12.51 -10.95 -4.86
CA ASP A 178 12.32 -11.34 -6.26
C ASP A 178 10.99 -12.08 -6.47
N ALA A 179 10.67 -13.03 -5.60
CA ALA A 179 9.38 -13.72 -5.63
C ALA A 179 8.21 -12.73 -5.48
N THR A 180 8.36 -11.74 -4.58
CA THR A 180 7.33 -10.74 -4.32
C THR A 180 7.11 -9.79 -5.50
N ILE A 181 8.17 -9.26 -6.13
CA ILE A 181 8.02 -8.39 -7.31
C ILE A 181 7.44 -9.15 -8.50
N ASN A 182 7.78 -10.44 -8.64
CA ASN A 182 7.23 -11.28 -9.70
C ASN A 182 5.75 -11.61 -9.47
N LEU A 183 5.30 -11.74 -8.22
CA LEU A 183 3.88 -11.81 -7.87
C LEU A 183 3.14 -10.54 -8.29
N VAL A 184 3.66 -9.37 -7.95
CA VAL A 184 3.08 -8.09 -8.40
C VAL A 184 3.02 -8.04 -9.92
N LYS A 185 4.15 -8.30 -10.60
CA LYS A 185 4.25 -8.28 -12.06
C LYS A 185 3.22 -9.19 -12.73
N LYS A 186 2.99 -10.39 -12.18
CA LYS A 186 2.00 -11.34 -12.71
C LYS A 186 0.57 -10.83 -12.56
N TRP A 187 0.23 -10.26 -11.40
CA TRP A 187 -1.11 -9.68 -11.20
C TRP A 187 -1.31 -8.46 -12.11
N ASP A 188 -0.30 -7.60 -12.18
CA ASP A 188 -0.34 -6.30 -12.82
C ASP A 188 -0.14 -6.36 -14.35
N ALA A 189 0.05 -7.56 -14.92
CA ALA A 189 0.35 -7.78 -16.34
C ALA A 189 -0.70 -7.18 -17.30
N SER A 190 -1.98 -7.23 -16.95
CA SER A 190 -3.07 -6.65 -17.76
C SER A 190 -3.21 -5.13 -17.62
N ASN A 191 -2.53 -4.53 -16.64
CA ASN A 191 -2.53 -3.10 -16.34
C ASN A 191 -1.34 -2.36 -16.99
N LEU A 192 -0.44 -3.07 -17.68
CA LEU A 192 0.74 -2.47 -18.29
C LEU A 192 0.41 -1.59 -19.51
N ARG A 193 1.18 -0.50 -19.69
CA ARG A 193 1.10 0.36 -20.88
C ARG A 193 2.21 0.03 -21.88
N SER A 194 3.38 -0.34 -21.37
CA SER A 194 4.51 -0.86 -22.14
C SER A 194 4.74 -2.33 -21.80
N ASN A 195 5.36 -3.07 -22.72
CA ASN A 195 5.82 -4.44 -22.46
C ASN A 195 7.13 -4.48 -21.66
N SER A 196 7.82 -3.34 -21.50
CA SER A 196 9.13 -3.21 -20.86
C SER A 196 9.05 -2.44 -19.54
N VAL A 197 8.18 -2.87 -18.63
CA VAL A 197 8.05 -2.25 -17.31
C VAL A 197 8.97 -2.95 -16.32
N VAL A 198 9.76 -2.18 -15.58
CA VAL A 198 10.70 -2.69 -14.60
C VAL A 198 10.09 -2.62 -13.22
N TYR A 199 10.09 -3.76 -12.53
CA TYR A 199 9.67 -3.86 -11.14
C TYR A 199 10.90 -3.98 -10.24
N ARG A 200 10.84 -3.31 -9.10
CA ARG A 200 11.91 -3.27 -8.11
C ARG A 200 11.32 -3.41 -6.72
N ALA A 201 12.11 -3.96 -5.81
CA ALA A 201 11.79 -3.93 -4.40
C ALA A 201 13.02 -3.63 -3.56
N ASN A 202 12.78 -3.04 -2.39
CA ASN A 202 13.79 -2.97 -1.35
C ASN A 202 13.17 -3.13 0.03
N VAL A 203 14.04 -3.37 1.01
CA VAL A 203 13.69 -3.26 2.42
C VAL A 203 14.40 -2.04 2.99
N MET A 204 13.64 -1.20 3.68
CA MET A 204 14.18 -0.11 4.49
C MET A 204 14.08 -0.46 5.97
N THR A 205 15.11 -0.11 6.73
CA THR A 205 15.19 -0.31 8.18
C THR A 205 14.62 0.89 8.91
N VAL A 206 13.86 0.65 9.97
CA VAL A 206 13.28 1.69 10.81
C VAL A 206 14.13 1.81 12.07
N THR A 207 14.64 3.01 12.33
CA THR A 207 15.35 3.35 13.57
C THR A 207 14.51 4.35 14.35
N TYR A 208 14.05 3.95 15.53
CA TYR A 208 13.36 4.81 16.49
C TYR A 208 14.38 5.51 17.38
N PHE A 209 14.13 6.79 17.70
CA PHE A 209 14.98 7.58 18.58
C PHE A 209 14.36 7.78 19.94
N GLY A 210 15.18 7.59 20.97
CA GLY A 210 14.83 7.88 22.35
C GLY A 210 15.78 7.22 23.33
N THR A 211 15.28 6.92 24.52
CA THR A 211 16.08 6.42 25.65
C THR A 211 15.59 5.08 26.17
N ASP A 212 14.48 4.56 25.62
CA ASP A 212 13.88 3.31 26.07
C ASP A 212 14.61 2.11 25.42
N ASP A 213 14.44 0.91 26.00
CA ASP A 213 15.07 -0.31 25.50
C ASP A 213 14.65 -0.59 24.04
N GLY A 214 15.63 -0.72 23.15
CA GLY A 214 15.43 -0.93 21.71
C GLY A 214 15.35 0.36 20.88
N GLU A 215 15.37 1.54 21.51
CA GLU A 215 15.52 2.81 20.82
C GLU A 215 16.99 3.20 20.68
N THR A 216 17.29 3.98 19.64
CA THR A 216 18.64 4.49 19.39
C THR A 216 18.78 5.87 20.05
N PRO A 217 19.75 6.07 20.96
CA PRO A 217 20.02 7.38 21.55
C PRO A 217 20.33 8.42 20.46
N ILE A 218 19.76 9.62 20.60
CA ILE A 218 19.90 10.72 19.63
C ILE A 218 21.37 11.12 19.43
N GLU A 219 22.19 11.02 20.47
CA GLU A 219 23.60 11.36 20.47
C GLU A 219 24.51 10.20 20.01
N SER A 220 23.93 9.07 19.57
CA SER A 220 24.71 7.92 19.08
C SER A 220 25.28 8.16 17.68
N GLU A 221 26.42 7.51 17.39
CA GLU A 221 27.04 7.56 16.06
C GLU A 221 26.08 7.12 14.95
N LYS A 222 25.24 6.10 15.23
CA LYS A 222 24.19 5.63 14.32
C LYS A 222 23.16 6.72 14.01
N ALA A 223 22.66 7.43 15.02
CA ALA A 223 21.70 8.52 14.82
C ALA A 223 22.31 9.66 14.00
N GLU A 224 23.56 10.02 14.26
CA GLU A 224 24.29 11.03 13.47
C GLU A 224 24.51 10.60 12.02
N ALA A 225 24.91 9.34 11.78
CA ALA A 225 25.11 8.79 10.44
C ALA A 225 23.81 8.83 9.63
N LEU A 226 22.70 8.41 10.22
CA LEU A 226 21.39 8.48 9.58
C LEU A 226 20.95 9.93 9.34
N ASN A 227 21.24 10.86 10.25
CA ASN A 227 20.95 12.28 10.04
C ASN A 227 21.76 12.86 8.88
N LYS A 228 23.01 12.43 8.68
CA LYS A 228 23.82 12.84 7.50
C LYS A 228 23.16 12.38 6.20
N LEU A 229 22.61 11.15 6.16
CA LEU A 229 21.85 10.64 5.02
C LEU A 229 20.53 11.39 4.81
N ALA A 230 19.84 11.74 5.91
CA ALA A 230 18.54 12.40 5.88
C ALA A 230 18.62 13.94 5.78
N MET A 231 19.81 14.54 5.85
CA MET A 231 20.04 15.99 6.01
C MET A 231 19.29 16.86 5.00
N SER A 232 19.07 16.34 3.80
CA SER A 232 18.32 17.05 2.73
C SER A 232 16.82 17.13 2.99
N TYR A 233 16.30 16.33 3.92
CA TYR A 233 14.89 16.13 4.20
C TYR A 233 14.53 16.40 5.68
N THR A 234 15.48 16.85 6.50
CA THR A 234 15.30 17.05 7.94
C THR A 234 15.50 18.50 8.36
N ILE A 235 14.69 18.94 9.33
CA ILE A 235 14.89 20.19 10.09
C ILE A 235 15.80 19.89 11.27
N GLN A 236 16.75 20.79 11.56
CA GLN A 236 17.69 20.65 12.67
C GLN A 236 17.26 21.51 13.87
N PRO A 237 17.49 21.05 15.11
CA PRO A 237 18.07 19.75 15.48
C PRO A 237 17.08 18.58 15.35
N PHE A 238 17.46 17.50 14.65
CA PHE A 238 16.53 16.44 14.27
C PHE A 238 15.86 15.72 15.46
N GLY A 239 16.59 15.54 16.58
CA GLY A 239 16.09 14.85 17.77
C GLY A 239 14.94 15.57 18.50
N ALA A 240 14.74 16.87 18.25
CA ALA A 240 13.61 17.62 18.79
C ALA A 240 12.32 17.48 17.95
N HIS A 241 12.46 17.02 16.71
CA HIS A 241 11.44 17.15 15.67
C HIS A 241 10.88 15.81 15.17
N TYR A 242 11.69 14.74 15.21
CA TYR A 242 11.38 13.46 14.59
C TYR A 242 11.44 12.30 15.58
N SER A 243 10.59 11.29 15.38
CA SER A 243 10.58 10.05 16.17
C SER A 243 11.66 9.06 15.75
N GLY A 244 12.20 9.23 14.56
CA GLY A 244 13.10 8.25 13.97
C GLY A 244 13.37 8.51 12.50
N PHE A 245 14.19 7.65 11.92
CA PHE A 245 14.46 7.60 10.50
C PHE A 245 14.13 6.23 9.92
N ILE A 246 13.64 6.25 8.69
CA ILE A 246 13.56 5.06 7.84
C ILE A 246 14.63 5.18 6.75
N SER A 247 15.51 4.19 6.65
CA SER A 247 16.71 4.23 5.82
C SER A 247 16.84 3.02 4.89
N LEU A 248 17.34 3.30 3.69
CA LEU A 248 18.04 2.35 2.85
C LEU A 248 19.52 2.69 3.01
N GLU A 249 20.25 1.95 3.85
CA GLU A 249 21.65 2.27 4.16
C GLU A 249 22.60 1.75 3.08
N ASP A 250 22.23 0.66 2.41
CA ASP A 250 22.98 0.04 1.33
C ASP A 250 22.05 -0.64 0.31
N SER A 251 22.65 -1.31 -0.69
CA SER A 251 21.93 -2.08 -1.69
C SER A 251 21.64 -3.53 -1.29
N THR A 252 22.04 -3.98 -0.10
CA THR A 252 22.07 -5.40 0.29
C THR A 252 20.68 -6.06 0.15
N PHE A 253 19.63 -5.33 0.53
CA PHE A 253 18.24 -5.78 0.44
C PHE A 253 17.48 -5.08 -0.68
N THR A 254 18.05 -5.09 -1.88
CA THR A 254 17.42 -4.55 -3.09
C THR A 254 17.34 -5.62 -4.19
N THR A 255 16.35 -5.50 -5.07
CA THR A 255 16.18 -6.39 -6.22
C THR A 255 15.46 -5.68 -7.36
N THR A 256 15.67 -6.15 -8.59
CA THR A 256 15.05 -5.65 -9.81
C THR A 256 14.75 -6.78 -10.78
N THR A 257 13.72 -6.63 -11.60
CA THR A 257 13.44 -7.59 -12.70
C THR A 257 14.41 -7.48 -13.88
N GLU A 258 15.34 -6.54 -13.87
CA GLU A 258 16.36 -6.35 -14.92
C GLU A 258 17.57 -7.27 -14.75
N THR A 259 17.89 -7.67 -13.53
CA THR A 259 19.06 -8.48 -13.21
C THR A 259 18.67 -9.93 -12.96
N SER A 260 19.66 -10.84 -13.00
CA SER A 260 19.43 -12.24 -12.63
C SER A 260 19.08 -12.36 -11.16
N GLN A 261 18.28 -13.38 -10.82
CA GLN A 261 17.79 -13.65 -9.46
C GLN A 261 18.93 -13.50 -8.44
N SER A 262 18.63 -12.82 -7.34
CA SER A 262 19.51 -12.59 -6.18
C SER A 262 20.59 -11.50 -6.30
N THR A 263 20.76 -10.81 -7.43
CA THR A 263 21.77 -9.72 -7.51
C THR A 263 21.23 -8.39 -6.99
N PRO A 264 21.93 -7.70 -6.07
CA PRO A 264 21.57 -6.36 -5.61
C PRO A 264 21.45 -5.35 -6.75
N ASP A 265 20.48 -4.44 -6.64
CA ASP A 265 20.34 -3.27 -7.51
C ASP A 265 21.28 -2.15 -7.05
N SER A 266 21.81 -1.33 -7.97
CA SER A 266 22.69 -0.21 -7.62
C SER A 266 21.87 0.97 -7.09
N ARG A 267 21.59 0.99 -5.79
CA ARG A 267 20.80 2.04 -5.14
C ARG A 267 21.66 2.87 -4.20
N ASN A 268 21.52 4.19 -4.32
CA ASN A 268 22.19 5.10 -3.41
C ASN A 268 21.51 5.06 -2.03
N PRO A 269 22.29 5.12 -0.95
CA PRO A 269 21.75 5.23 0.39
C PRO A 269 20.86 6.47 0.54
N ILE A 270 19.77 6.32 1.30
CA ILE A 270 18.83 7.42 1.58
C ILE A 270 18.11 7.17 2.90
N ALA A 271 17.80 8.25 3.62
CA ALA A 271 17.00 8.19 4.83
C ALA A 271 15.93 9.29 4.83
N PHE A 272 14.77 8.99 5.42
CA PHE A 272 13.66 9.91 5.57
C PHE A 272 13.19 10.02 7.03
N PRO A 273 12.88 11.23 7.52
CA PRO A 273 12.22 11.43 8.81
C PRO A 273 10.81 10.88 8.86
N PHE A 274 10.43 10.42 10.05
CA PHE A 274 9.05 10.21 10.42
C PHE A 274 8.79 10.66 11.86
N THR A 275 7.53 10.95 12.15
CA THR A 275 7.07 11.46 13.45
C THR A 275 5.79 10.73 13.83
N LEU A 276 5.85 9.99 14.94
CA LEU A 276 4.70 9.30 15.52
C LEU A 276 3.75 10.31 16.17
N LYS A 277 2.44 10.05 16.07
CA LYS A 277 1.41 10.93 16.66
C LYS A 277 1.48 11.02 18.18
N ASN A 278 1.98 9.98 18.84
CA ASN A 278 1.98 9.86 20.30
C ASN A 278 3.34 10.20 20.92
N ASN A 279 4.28 10.79 20.17
CA ASN A 279 5.62 11.05 20.69
C ASN A 279 5.66 12.27 21.64
N ARG A 280 6.54 12.22 22.64
CA ARG A 280 6.81 13.29 23.64
C ARG A 280 7.92 14.23 23.17
N LEU A 281 7.92 14.61 21.90
CA LEU A 281 8.91 15.52 21.34
C LEU A 281 8.67 16.96 21.81
N SER A 282 9.74 17.72 21.99
CA SER A 282 9.68 19.12 22.41
C SER A 282 9.11 20.04 21.31
N SER A 283 9.35 19.72 20.04
CA SER A 283 8.88 20.51 18.90
C SER A 283 8.57 19.60 17.70
N PRO A 284 7.53 18.75 17.74
CA PRO A 284 7.29 17.75 16.69
C PRO A 284 7.02 18.40 15.33
N VAL A 285 7.67 17.89 14.29
CA VAL A 285 7.41 18.26 12.89
C VAL A 285 6.87 17.07 12.15
N THR A 286 5.66 17.18 11.60
CA THR A 286 5.11 16.14 10.73
C THR A 286 5.81 16.18 9.37
N SER A 287 6.67 15.20 9.09
CA SER A 287 7.32 14.97 7.79
C SER A 287 7.04 13.56 7.24
N ASN A 288 5.85 13.02 7.56
CA ASN A 288 5.45 11.65 7.22
C ASN A 288 5.09 11.52 5.73
N LEU A 289 6.11 11.50 4.87
CA LEU A 289 5.95 11.37 3.43
C LEU A 289 5.15 10.11 3.08
N TRP A 290 4.32 10.22 2.04
CA TRP A 290 3.61 9.08 1.49
C TRP A 290 4.60 8.01 0.99
N GLY A 291 4.22 6.74 1.15
CA GLY A 291 5.15 5.61 1.00
C GLY A 291 5.71 5.18 2.36
N ALA A 292 7.01 4.93 2.43
CA ALA A 292 7.62 4.24 3.55
C ALA A 292 7.43 4.94 4.92
N PRO A 293 7.69 6.26 5.07
CA PRO A 293 7.48 6.94 6.35
C PRO A 293 6.02 6.86 6.85
N ARG A 294 5.06 7.03 5.94
CA ARG A 294 3.63 6.91 6.28
C ARG A 294 3.24 5.47 6.63
N ALA A 295 3.85 4.47 6.00
CA ALA A 295 3.63 3.06 6.33
C ALA A 295 4.06 2.76 7.77
N VAL A 296 5.22 3.27 8.20
CA VAL A 296 5.71 3.17 9.59
C VAL A 296 4.72 3.79 10.57
N VAL A 297 4.33 5.05 10.34
CA VAL A 297 3.52 5.81 11.31
C VAL A 297 2.08 5.28 11.40
N SER A 298 1.53 4.76 10.30
CA SER A 298 0.17 4.21 10.29
C SER A 298 0.11 2.74 10.69
N GLY A 299 1.22 2.01 10.62
CA GLY A 299 1.24 0.55 10.74
C GLY A 299 0.40 -0.15 9.66
N GLN A 300 0.15 0.52 8.54
CA GLN A 300 -0.66 0.02 7.42
C GLN A 300 0.06 0.26 6.09
N PRO A 301 -0.24 -0.52 5.04
CA PRO A 301 0.33 -0.28 3.72
C PRO A 301 0.05 1.14 3.21
N SER A 302 1.06 1.78 2.64
CA SER A 302 0.97 3.11 2.00
C SER A 302 1.20 3.00 0.51
N TYR A 303 0.29 3.56 -0.29
CA TYR A 303 0.36 3.51 -1.74
C TYR A 303 0.47 4.91 -2.35
N VAL A 304 1.33 5.02 -3.36
CA VAL A 304 1.54 6.20 -4.18
C VAL A 304 1.33 5.83 -5.65
N SER A 305 0.26 6.35 -6.25
CA SER A 305 -0.07 6.15 -7.67
C SER A 305 0.91 6.79 -8.62
N ASN A 306 1.38 7.98 -8.25
CA ASN A 306 2.35 8.77 -8.99
C ASN A 306 3.26 9.50 -7.99
N VAL A 307 4.58 9.31 -8.10
CA VAL A 307 5.58 9.95 -7.23
C VAL A 307 5.54 11.48 -7.27
N ASP A 308 5.05 12.07 -8.36
CA ASP A 308 4.84 13.52 -8.47
C ASP A 308 3.87 14.06 -7.41
N GLU A 309 3.03 13.19 -6.84
CA GLU A 309 2.09 13.56 -5.78
C GLU A 309 2.77 13.72 -4.42
N ILE A 310 3.98 13.18 -4.22
CA ILE A 310 4.65 13.19 -2.91
C ILE A 310 5.04 14.62 -2.49
N PRO A 311 5.77 15.42 -3.30
CA PRO A 311 6.14 16.78 -2.92
C PRO A 311 4.96 17.72 -2.61
N PRO A 312 3.87 17.79 -3.41
CA PRO A 312 2.74 18.65 -3.08
C PRO A 312 1.99 18.19 -1.83
N LYS A 313 1.84 16.88 -1.60
CA LYS A 313 1.22 16.35 -0.38
C LYS A 313 2.02 16.65 0.89
N TYR A 314 3.35 16.70 0.78
CA TYR A 314 4.19 17.19 1.88
C TYR A 314 3.82 18.63 2.29
N LEU A 315 3.49 19.51 1.33
CA LEU A 315 3.05 20.88 1.66
C LEU A 315 1.65 20.92 2.29
N GLU A 316 0.76 20.01 1.90
CA GLU A 316 -0.62 19.95 2.41
C GLU A 316 -0.70 19.37 3.83
N GLU A 317 0.14 18.36 4.13
CA GLU A 317 0.11 17.60 5.39
C GLU A 317 1.21 17.99 6.38
N GLY A 318 2.24 18.73 5.93
CA GLY A 318 3.40 19.13 6.73
C GLY A 318 3.10 20.27 7.70
N GLY A 319 3.46 20.10 8.98
CA GLY A 319 3.25 21.11 10.01
C GLY A 319 4.16 22.35 9.88
N ILE A 320 5.30 22.21 9.20
CA ILE A 320 6.26 23.29 8.94
C ILE A 320 6.66 23.24 7.45
N LEU A 321 6.44 24.35 6.74
CA LEU A 321 6.77 24.51 5.33
C LEU A 321 8.25 24.90 5.17
N ASP A 322 9.13 23.91 5.06
CA ASP A 322 10.51 24.16 4.64
C ASP A 322 10.62 24.08 3.10
N LYS A 323 10.90 25.24 2.48
CA LYS A 323 11.02 25.37 1.03
C LYS A 323 12.17 24.52 0.47
N LYS A 324 13.29 24.41 1.18
CA LYS A 324 14.46 23.67 0.74
C LYS A 324 14.19 22.16 0.76
N ILE A 325 13.51 21.66 1.80
CA ILE A 325 13.07 20.25 1.85
C ILE A 325 12.15 19.96 0.68
N HIS A 326 11.18 20.84 0.39
CA HIS A 326 10.28 20.66 -0.75
C HIS A 326 11.01 20.62 -2.10
N GLU A 327 11.96 21.53 -2.34
CA GLU A 327 12.79 21.53 -3.55
C GLU A 327 13.63 20.26 -3.68
N ASN A 328 14.21 19.76 -2.58
CA ASN A 328 14.95 18.50 -2.56
C ASN A 328 14.05 17.30 -2.89
N LEU A 329 12.84 17.25 -2.35
CA LEU A 329 11.86 16.21 -2.66
C LEU A 329 11.44 16.25 -4.13
N GLN A 330 11.17 17.45 -4.68
CA GLN A 330 10.88 17.61 -6.11
C GLN A 330 12.03 17.07 -6.95
N LYS A 331 13.27 17.46 -6.65
CA LYS A 331 14.46 16.99 -7.37
C LYS A 331 14.61 15.47 -7.30
N TYR A 332 14.41 14.89 -6.12
CA TYR A 332 14.54 13.44 -5.91
C TYR A 332 13.51 12.64 -6.71
N TYR A 333 12.22 13.04 -6.68
CA TYR A 333 11.15 12.33 -7.38
C TYR A 333 10.98 12.71 -8.86
N THR A 334 11.81 13.63 -9.38
CA THR A 334 11.78 13.99 -10.81
C THR A 334 12.26 12.84 -11.71
N ASP A 335 13.19 12.00 -11.22
CA ASP A 335 13.68 10.85 -11.98
C ASP A 335 12.70 9.66 -11.90
N LYS A 336 11.93 9.49 -12.98
CA LYS A 336 10.92 8.45 -13.11
C LYS A 336 11.44 7.14 -13.68
N SER A 337 12.72 7.07 -14.06
CA SER A 337 13.33 5.83 -14.57
C SER A 337 13.37 4.73 -13.50
N VAL A 338 13.39 5.15 -12.24
CA VAL A 338 13.51 4.29 -11.07
C VAL A 338 12.14 3.88 -10.53
N ALA A 339 11.32 4.86 -10.20
CA ALA A 339 10.04 4.66 -9.53
C ALA A 339 9.05 5.75 -9.95
N HIS A 340 7.88 5.31 -10.39
CA HIS A 340 6.77 6.19 -10.74
C HIS A 340 5.52 5.86 -9.92
N SER A 341 5.35 4.61 -9.49
CA SER A 341 4.38 4.21 -8.46
C SER A 341 5.04 3.34 -7.40
N ILE A 342 4.60 3.48 -6.14
CA ILE A 342 5.22 2.86 -4.97
C ILE A 342 4.13 2.26 -4.06
N LEU A 343 4.37 1.05 -3.60
CA LEU A 343 3.65 0.40 -2.51
C LEU A 343 4.64 0.11 -1.38
N SER A 344 4.38 0.65 -0.20
CA SER A 344 5.18 0.44 1.00
C SER A 344 4.38 -0.37 2.01
N ILE A 345 4.91 -1.49 2.46
CA ILE A 345 4.25 -2.46 3.35
C ILE A 345 5.08 -2.55 4.64
N PRO A 346 4.50 -2.20 5.81
CA PRO A 346 5.21 -2.36 7.07
C PRO A 346 5.37 -3.86 7.38
N LEU A 347 6.55 -4.23 7.86
CA LEU A 347 6.85 -5.58 8.35
C LEU A 347 6.93 -5.48 9.86
N HIS A 348 6.00 -6.16 10.53
CA HIS A 348 5.90 -6.17 11.98
C HIS A 348 6.72 -7.29 12.57
N ASP A 349 7.19 -7.02 13.79
CA ASP A 349 7.67 -8.07 14.66
C ASP A 349 6.48 -8.89 15.18
N GLY A 350 6.55 -10.22 15.11
CA GLY A 350 5.48 -11.08 15.64
C GLY A 350 5.18 -10.84 17.13
N SER A 351 6.11 -10.20 17.86
CA SER A 351 5.98 -9.87 19.29
C SER A 351 5.53 -8.42 19.56
N ASN A 352 5.88 -7.46 18.70
CA ASN A 352 5.61 -6.03 18.88
C ASN A 352 4.83 -5.45 17.69
N LEU A 353 3.83 -4.61 17.97
CA LEU A 353 3.07 -3.89 16.92
C LEU A 353 3.91 -2.84 16.16
N GLU A 354 5.13 -2.58 16.62
CA GLU A 354 6.04 -1.62 15.99
C GLU A 354 6.62 -2.14 14.67
N THR A 355 6.88 -1.21 13.76
CA THR A 355 7.38 -1.54 12.42
C THR A 355 8.89 -1.44 12.43
N ARG A 356 9.60 -2.57 12.36
CA ARG A 356 11.08 -2.57 12.26
C ARG A 356 11.58 -2.39 10.83
N TYR A 357 10.79 -2.84 9.87
CA TYR A 357 11.16 -2.81 8.46
C TYR A 357 9.99 -2.38 7.59
N VAL A 358 10.29 -1.83 6.42
CA VAL A 358 9.28 -1.57 5.38
C VAL A 358 9.74 -2.16 4.06
N LEU A 359 8.91 -3.04 3.51
CA LEU A 359 9.05 -3.53 2.15
C LEU A 359 8.49 -2.49 1.19
N ASN A 360 9.33 -1.95 0.32
CA ASN A 360 8.88 -1.11 -0.78
C ASN A 360 8.88 -1.91 -2.08
N ILE A 361 7.78 -1.85 -2.82
CA ILE A 361 7.61 -2.40 -4.16
C ILE A 361 7.28 -1.23 -5.08
N TYR A 362 8.03 -1.06 -6.16
CA TYR A 362 7.84 0.05 -7.07
C TYR A 362 8.13 -0.34 -8.52
N ARG A 363 7.60 0.45 -9.45
CA ARG A 363 7.84 0.30 -10.88
C ARG A 363 8.00 1.65 -11.56
N ASP A 364 8.66 1.66 -12.73
CA ASP A 364 8.92 2.84 -13.57
C ASP A 364 7.67 3.38 -14.33
N GLN A 365 6.49 2.83 -14.04
CA GLN A 365 5.21 3.24 -14.62
C GLN A 365 4.18 3.61 -13.54
N GLU A 366 3.37 4.63 -13.77
CA GLU A 366 2.29 5.03 -12.84
C GLU A 366 1.22 3.94 -12.68
N GLY A 367 0.55 3.93 -11.52
CA GLY A 367 -0.68 3.17 -11.30
C GLY A 367 -0.52 1.66 -11.05
N LEU A 368 0.49 1.23 -10.27
CA LEU A 368 0.70 -0.17 -9.86
C LEU A 368 -0.57 -0.77 -9.22
N LEU A 369 -0.87 -2.04 -9.54
CA LEU A 369 -2.05 -2.76 -9.03
C LEU A 369 -3.37 -2.01 -9.30
N PHE A 370 -3.58 -1.65 -10.57
CA PHE A 370 -4.79 -0.96 -11.07
C PHE A 370 -5.05 0.35 -10.33
N ASP A 371 -4.03 1.22 -10.31
CA ASP A 371 -4.10 2.54 -9.68
C ASP A 371 -4.47 2.48 -8.19
N GLY A 372 -3.97 1.46 -7.50
CA GLY A 372 -4.18 1.26 -6.06
C GLY A 372 -5.44 0.48 -5.68
N SER A 373 -6.36 0.25 -6.62
CA SER A 373 -7.64 -0.42 -6.32
C SER A 373 -7.48 -1.86 -5.83
N LYS A 374 -6.35 -2.50 -6.15
CA LYS A 374 -6.03 -3.88 -5.74
C LYS A 374 -4.95 -3.97 -4.67
N VAL A 375 -4.48 -2.84 -4.13
CA VAL A 375 -3.40 -2.84 -3.13
C VAL A 375 -3.80 -3.61 -1.87
N SER A 376 -5.00 -3.36 -1.32
CA SER A 376 -5.47 -4.06 -0.11
C SER A 376 -5.52 -5.58 -0.35
N ASP A 377 -6.19 -6.00 -1.44
CA ASP A 377 -6.31 -7.42 -1.82
C ASP A 377 -4.92 -8.06 -1.98
N PHE A 378 -3.99 -7.37 -2.65
CA PHE A 378 -2.63 -7.84 -2.84
C PHE A 378 -1.91 -8.00 -1.51
N THR A 379 -1.91 -6.98 -0.66
CA THR A 379 -1.23 -6.99 0.64
C THR A 379 -1.76 -8.09 1.56
N ASP A 380 -3.06 -8.39 1.49
CA ASP A 380 -3.67 -9.48 2.26
C ASP A 380 -3.25 -10.85 1.74
N ILE A 381 -3.20 -11.03 0.42
CA ILE A 381 -2.79 -12.29 -0.22
C ILE A 381 -1.30 -12.58 0.00
N ILE A 382 -0.43 -11.57 -0.11
CA ILE A 382 1.02 -11.76 0.05
C ILE A 382 1.49 -11.69 1.50
N ARG A 383 0.57 -11.54 2.46
CA ARG A 383 0.90 -11.52 3.89
C ARG A 383 1.83 -12.65 4.34
N PRO A 384 1.68 -13.90 3.87
CA PRO A 384 2.62 -14.97 4.23
C PRO A 384 4.07 -14.69 3.79
N TYR A 385 4.28 -14.02 2.64
CA TYR A 385 5.60 -13.62 2.16
C TYR A 385 6.17 -12.48 3.00
N SER A 386 5.38 -11.45 3.31
CA SER A 386 5.84 -10.34 4.16
C SER A 386 6.18 -10.80 5.58
N THR A 387 5.41 -11.75 6.13
CA THR A 387 5.71 -12.34 7.45
C THR A 387 6.98 -13.18 7.40
N ALA A 388 7.18 -14.00 6.37
CA ALA A 388 8.41 -14.78 6.19
C ALA A 388 9.64 -13.87 6.04
N LEU A 389 9.53 -12.81 5.24
CA LEU A 389 10.57 -11.80 5.09
C LEU A 389 10.93 -11.12 6.41
N GLY A 390 9.91 -10.69 7.18
CA GLY A 390 10.13 -10.08 8.50
C GLY A 390 10.88 -11.01 9.46
N ARG A 391 10.49 -12.29 9.51
CA ARG A 391 11.17 -13.29 10.37
C ARG A 391 12.63 -13.53 9.99
N LEU A 392 12.93 -13.53 8.69
CA LEU A 392 14.31 -13.69 8.21
C LEU A 392 15.16 -12.49 8.59
N LEU A 393 14.64 -11.27 8.40
CA LEU A 393 15.32 -10.03 8.79
C LEU A 393 15.59 -9.96 10.30
N GLN A 394 14.64 -10.40 11.12
CA GLN A 394 14.86 -10.52 12.56
C GLN A 394 15.92 -11.55 12.93
N SER A 395 15.96 -12.67 12.20
CA SER A 395 16.99 -13.68 12.42
C SER A 395 18.37 -13.14 12.06
N ILE A 396 18.44 -12.29 11.04
CA ILE A 396 19.65 -11.54 10.67
C ILE A 396 20.06 -10.57 11.78
N ASP A 397 19.13 -9.78 12.33
CA ASP A 397 19.44 -8.87 13.44
C ASP A 397 20.01 -9.62 14.65
N LEU A 398 19.36 -10.73 15.02
CA LEU A 398 19.79 -11.56 16.14
C LEU A 398 21.15 -12.21 15.88
N PHE A 399 21.40 -12.66 14.65
CA PHE A 399 22.70 -13.17 14.23
C PHE A 399 23.80 -12.12 14.41
N ASP A 400 23.56 -10.89 13.93
CA ASP A 400 24.52 -9.80 14.00
C ASP A 400 24.76 -9.36 15.46
N GLU A 401 23.71 -9.31 16.29
CA GLU A 401 23.81 -9.01 17.72
C GLU A 401 24.65 -10.04 18.48
N LEU A 402 24.34 -11.34 18.34
CA LEU A 402 25.06 -12.42 19.02
C LEU A 402 26.52 -12.51 18.55
N ARG A 403 26.80 -12.23 17.27
CA ARG A 403 28.15 -12.18 16.74
C ARG A 403 28.97 -11.04 17.36
N ASN A 404 28.38 -9.85 17.48
CA ASN A 404 29.06 -8.69 18.05
C ASN A 404 29.39 -8.91 19.54
N GLN A 405 28.46 -9.50 20.31
CA GLN A 405 28.68 -9.83 21.72
C GLN A 405 29.87 -10.78 21.94
N LYS A 406 30.17 -11.68 20.99
CA LYS A 406 31.33 -12.57 21.06
C LYS A 406 32.66 -11.91 20.67
N THR A 407 32.59 -10.80 19.94
CA THR A 407 33.78 -10.14 19.39
C THR A 407 34.28 -9.02 20.31
N GLU A 408 33.41 -8.44 21.14
CA GLU A 408 33.82 -7.50 22.19
C GLU A 408 34.45 -8.27 23.37
N PRO A 409 35.72 -8.04 23.72
CA PRO A 409 36.31 -8.64 24.90
C PRO A 409 35.55 -8.15 26.14
N GLN A 410 35.08 -9.07 26.98
CA GLN A 410 34.68 -8.73 28.34
C GLN A 410 35.90 -8.11 29.03
N ASN A 411 35.91 -6.78 29.14
CA ASN A 411 36.75 -6.09 30.10
C ASN A 411 36.20 -6.44 31.49
N ASP A 412 36.56 -7.62 31.99
CA ASP A 412 36.49 -7.94 33.42
C ASP A 412 37.57 -7.11 34.13
N GLU A 413 37.34 -5.80 34.23
CA GLU A 413 37.94 -4.96 35.25
C GLU A 413 37.08 -5.04 36.52
N ASP A 414 37.76 -5.40 37.60
CA ASP A 414 37.41 -5.19 39.00
C ASP A 414 36.36 -6.11 39.66
N ASP A 415 36.87 -7.20 40.25
CA ASP A 415 36.71 -7.43 41.69
C ASP A 415 37.91 -8.24 42.23
N ALA A 416 39.05 -7.56 42.36
CA ALA A 416 40.16 -8.00 43.21
C ALA A 416 40.90 -6.79 43.81
N VAL A 417 40.24 -6.11 44.76
CA VAL A 417 40.90 -5.29 45.79
C VAL A 417 40.31 -5.56 47.16
#